data_AF-A0A2E0WR79-F1
#
_entry.id   AF-A0A2E0WR79-F1
#
_cell.length_a   1.000
_cell.length_b   1.000
_cell.length_c   1.000
_cell.angle_alpha   90.00
_cell.angle_beta   90.00
_cell.angle_gamma   90.00
#
_symmetry.space_group_name_H-M   'P 1'
#
loop_
_entity.id
_entity.type
_entity.pdbx_description
1 polymer ?
#
loop_
_entity_poly.entity_id
_entity_poly.type
_entity_poly.pdbx_seq_one_letter_code
_entity_poly.pdbx_strand_id
1 'polypeptide(L)'
;MNPPSPSPPRLGRGMIILAWVLALGLLTWLFNGYLERRHNPNQQVISRSGPDGSTEIVLRRNDYGHYVTSGEINGRPVRFMIDTGASDVAIPADIAARLGLERGRAVRYQTANGFATGYLTRLDELAIGDLVVRDVRASINPTYRSEDILLGMSVLRRLEFTQRGDRLILRPLPR
;
A
#
# COMPACT_ATOMS: atom_id res chain seq x y z
N MET A 1 31.38 64.66 15.93
CA MET A 1 31.29 63.35 16.63
C MET A 1 30.14 62.58 16.00
N ASN A 2 30.42 61.48 15.32
CA ASN A 2 29.36 60.62 14.75
C ASN A 2 28.88 59.62 15.82
N PRO A 3 27.57 59.39 15.96
CA PRO A 3 27.06 58.43 16.95
C PRO A 3 27.45 57.00 16.55
N PRO A 4 27.66 56.09 17.53
CA PRO A 4 27.95 54.69 17.24
C PRO A 4 26.76 54.03 16.54
N SER A 5 27.03 53.31 15.46
CA SER A 5 26.02 52.53 14.74
C SER A 5 25.53 51.37 15.61
N PRO A 6 24.22 51.07 15.67
CA PRO A 6 23.71 49.94 16.44
C PRO A 6 24.23 48.63 15.86
N SER A 7 24.73 47.75 16.74
CA SER A 7 25.19 46.41 16.33
C SER A 7 23.99 45.57 15.85
N PRO A 8 24.08 44.88 14.70
CA PRO A 8 23.00 44.04 14.24
C PRO A 8 22.75 42.90 15.24
N PRO A 9 21.49 42.51 15.47
CA PRO A 9 21.17 41.43 16.39
C PRO A 9 21.88 40.15 15.94
N ARG A 10 22.76 39.63 16.80
CA ARG A 10 23.45 38.35 16.54
C ARG A 10 22.42 37.25 16.72
N LEU A 11 21.80 36.81 15.62
CA LEU A 11 20.94 35.63 15.66
C LEU A 11 21.76 34.49 16.29
N GLY A 12 21.33 33.98 17.43
CA GLY A 12 22.06 32.95 18.14
C GLY A 12 22.24 31.74 17.23
N ARG A 13 23.46 31.21 17.10
CA ARG A 13 23.75 30.02 16.28
C ARG A 13 22.77 28.86 16.58
N GLY A 14 22.30 28.74 17.82
CA GLY A 14 21.27 27.77 18.23
C GLY A 14 19.91 27.99 17.57
N MET A 15 19.47 29.24 17.38
CA MET A 15 18.22 29.54 16.66
C MET A 15 18.32 29.18 15.18
N ILE A 16 19.49 29.41 14.55
CA ILE A 16 19.74 29.02 13.16
C ILE A 16 19.69 27.49 13.03
N ILE A 17 20.35 26.76 13.93
CA ILE A 17 20.32 25.28 13.94
C ILE A 17 18.89 24.78 14.14
N LEU A 18 18.14 25.33 15.11
CA LEU A 18 16.75 24.96 15.34
C LEU A 18 15.87 25.23 14.12
N ALA A 19 16.03 26.40 13.48
CA ALA A 19 15.31 26.74 12.26
C ALA A 19 15.60 25.75 11.13
N TRP A 20 16.86 25.35 10.93
CA TRP A 20 17.22 24.33 9.94
C TRP A 20 16.65 22.96 10.27
N VAL A 21 16.68 22.53 11.53
CA VAL A 21 16.08 21.25 11.94
C VAL A 21 14.58 21.25 11.68
N LEU A 22 13.88 22.33 12.04
CA LEU A 22 12.44 22.47 11.77
C LEU A 22 12.14 22.52 10.27
N ALA A 23 12.93 23.27 9.50
CA ALA A 23 12.77 23.37 8.06
C ALA A 23 13.00 22.02 7.36
N LEU A 24 14.05 21.28 7.74
CA LEU A 24 14.32 19.94 7.22
C LEU A 24 13.22 18.95 7.62
N GLY A 25 12.77 18.99 8.87
CA GLY A 25 11.66 18.15 9.35
C GLY A 25 10.38 18.39 8.56
N LEU A 26 10.02 19.66 8.33
CA LEU A 26 8.86 20.03 7.52
C LEU A 26 9.01 19.59 6.06
N LEU A 27 10.19 19.81 5.46
CA LEU A 27 10.49 19.39 4.09
C LEU A 27 10.35 17.87 3.94
N THR A 28 10.92 17.08 4.87
CA THR A 28 10.80 15.62 4.87
C THR A 28 9.34 15.19 4.98
N TRP A 29 8.55 15.82 5.87
CA TRP A 29 7.13 15.51 6.00
C TRP A 29 6.35 15.79 4.71
N LEU A 30 6.56 16.97 4.10
CA LEU A 30 5.92 17.35 2.83
C LEU A 30 6.32 16.41 1.69
N PHE A 31 7.61 16.09 1.59
CA PHE A 31 8.16 15.23 0.54
C PHE A 31 7.68 13.79 0.68
N ASN A 32 7.63 13.26 1.90
CA ASN A 32 7.12 11.90 2.15
C ASN A 32 5.63 11.79 1.75
N GLY A 33 4.81 12.77 2.13
CA GLY A 33 3.40 12.80 1.70
C GLY A 33 3.23 12.96 0.18
N TYR A 34 4.17 13.61 -0.50
CA TYR A 34 4.17 13.69 -1.96
C TYR A 34 4.51 12.35 -2.63
N LEU A 35 5.56 11.65 -2.16
CA LEU A 35 5.93 10.33 -2.67
C LEU A 35 4.82 9.30 -2.47
N GLU A 36 4.19 9.31 -1.30
CA GLU A 36 3.11 8.38 -0.95
C GLU A 36 1.89 8.52 -1.88
N ARG A 37 1.53 9.75 -2.27
CA ARG A 37 0.45 10.00 -3.24
C ARG A 37 0.79 9.54 -4.66
N ARG A 38 2.07 9.62 -5.05
CA ARG A 38 2.54 9.10 -6.34
C ARG A 38 2.55 7.57 -6.37
N HIS A 39 2.87 6.94 -5.24
CA HIS A 39 2.88 5.49 -5.11
C HIS A 39 1.47 4.89 -5.01
N ASN A 40 0.61 5.45 -4.14
CA ASN A 40 -0.78 5.04 -3.98
C ASN A 40 -1.73 6.19 -4.35
N PRO A 41 -2.13 6.30 -5.63
CA PRO A 41 -3.15 7.26 -6.07
C PRO A 41 -4.57 6.92 -5.59
N ASN A 42 -4.79 5.74 -4.99
CA ASN A 42 -6.08 5.17 -4.59
C ASN A 42 -6.21 5.05 -3.05
N GLN A 43 -5.77 6.09 -2.33
CA GLN A 43 -5.86 6.11 -0.87
C GLN A 43 -7.31 6.11 -0.35
N GLN A 44 -8.22 6.72 -1.12
CA GLN A 44 -9.65 6.71 -0.87
C GLN A 44 -10.30 5.88 -1.98
N VAL A 45 -10.67 4.65 -1.64
CA VAL A 45 -11.37 3.77 -2.57
C VAL A 45 -12.83 4.21 -2.66
N ILE A 46 -13.25 4.63 -3.84
CA ILE A 46 -14.65 4.98 -4.11
C ILE A 46 -15.31 3.77 -4.75
N SER A 47 -16.21 3.13 -4.01
CA SER A 47 -17.12 2.14 -4.55
C SER A 47 -18.24 2.84 -5.33
N ARG A 48 -18.60 2.29 -6.48
CA ARG A 48 -19.73 2.73 -7.30
C ARG A 48 -20.70 1.58 -7.47
N SER A 49 -21.98 1.88 -7.62
CA SER A 49 -22.94 0.86 -8.06
C SER A 49 -22.81 0.66 -9.56
N GLY A 50 -22.50 -0.56 -9.97
CA GLY A 50 -22.44 -1.01 -11.35
C GLY A 50 -23.83 -1.06 -11.99
N PRO A 51 -23.90 -1.25 -13.33
CA PRO A 51 -25.16 -1.27 -14.08
C PRO A 51 -26.14 -2.37 -13.63
N ASP A 52 -25.62 -3.44 -13.04
CA ASP A 52 -26.32 -4.61 -12.51
C ASP A 52 -26.55 -4.51 -10.99
N GLY A 53 -26.23 -3.37 -10.37
CA GLY A 53 -26.27 -3.18 -8.91
C GLY A 53 -25.08 -3.78 -8.16
N SER A 54 -24.08 -4.33 -8.86
CA SER A 54 -22.86 -4.83 -8.24
C SER A 54 -21.96 -3.71 -7.72
N THR A 55 -21.13 -4.00 -6.73
CA THR A 55 -20.09 -3.06 -6.29
C THR A 55 -18.96 -3.00 -7.31
N GLU A 56 -18.65 -1.80 -7.79
CA GLU A 56 -17.55 -1.52 -8.70
C GLU A 56 -16.49 -0.66 -8.01
N ILE A 57 -15.23 -1.09 -8.09
CA ILE A 57 -14.09 -0.33 -7.62
C ILE A 57 -13.25 0.10 -8.81
N VAL A 58 -12.93 1.39 -8.86
CA VAL A 58 -12.11 1.98 -9.92
C VAL A 58 -10.78 2.43 -9.34
N LEU A 59 -9.71 1.75 -9.74
CA LEU A 59 -8.34 2.08 -9.35
C LEU A 59 -7.64 2.82 -10.48
N ARG A 60 -6.90 3.87 -10.15
CA ARG A 60 -5.97 4.57 -11.05
C ARG A 60 -4.58 3.94 -10.94
N ARG A 61 -3.91 3.79 -12.08
CA ARG A 61 -2.52 3.36 -12.14
C ARG A 61 -1.61 4.42 -11.53
N ASN A 62 -0.59 4.01 -10.79
CA ASN A 62 0.41 4.89 -10.22
C ASN A 62 1.51 5.24 -11.25
N ASP A 63 2.39 6.17 -10.91
CA ASP A 63 3.48 6.63 -11.82
C ASP A 63 4.48 5.51 -12.16
N TYR A 64 4.50 4.44 -11.37
CA TYR A 64 5.35 3.25 -11.56
C TYR A 64 4.70 2.17 -12.43
N GLY A 65 3.47 2.39 -12.89
CA GLY A 65 2.76 1.44 -13.72
C GLY A 65 2.00 0.36 -12.95
N HIS A 66 1.87 0.45 -11.64
CA HIS A 66 1.15 -0.52 -10.80
C HIS A 66 -0.21 0.02 -10.35
N TYR A 67 -1.11 -0.88 -9.96
CA TYR A 67 -2.34 -0.52 -9.25
C TYR A 67 -2.13 -0.81 -7.77
N VAL A 68 -1.98 0.25 -6.98
CA VAL A 68 -1.85 0.18 -5.53
C VAL A 68 -3.09 0.79 -4.92
N THR A 69 -3.66 0.16 -3.89
CA THR A 69 -4.88 0.63 -3.22
C THR A 69 -4.82 0.41 -1.73
N SER A 70 -5.42 1.31 -0.98
CA SER A 70 -5.70 1.06 0.44
C SER A 70 -6.80 0.00 0.58
N GLY A 71 -6.75 -0.75 1.67
CA GLY A 71 -7.76 -1.74 2.03
C GLY A 71 -7.53 -2.26 3.43
N GLU A 72 -8.17 -3.38 3.77
CA GLU A 72 -8.10 -3.97 5.10
C GLU A 72 -7.90 -5.48 5.04
N ILE A 73 -7.19 -6.01 6.03
CA ILE A 73 -7.14 -7.43 6.36
C ILE A 73 -7.60 -7.57 7.80
N ASN A 74 -8.64 -8.38 8.02
CA ASN A 74 -9.21 -8.62 9.35
C ASN A 74 -9.49 -7.29 10.11
N GLY A 75 -10.02 -6.29 9.41
CA GLY A 75 -10.32 -4.94 9.95
C GLY A 75 -9.11 -4.06 10.23
N ARG A 76 -7.89 -4.44 9.81
CA ARG A 76 -6.67 -3.64 9.99
C ARG A 76 -6.25 -3.01 8.66
N PRO A 77 -5.91 -1.71 8.64
CA PRO A 77 -5.56 -1.01 7.41
C PRO A 77 -4.23 -1.51 6.83
N VAL A 78 -4.23 -1.76 5.53
CA VAL A 78 -3.08 -2.21 4.74
C VAL A 78 -3.10 -1.57 3.35
N ARG A 79 -2.02 -1.76 2.61
CA ARG A 79 -1.96 -1.44 1.17
C ARG A 79 -1.83 -2.72 0.36
N PHE A 80 -2.55 -2.77 -0.74
CA PHE A 80 -2.50 -3.85 -1.71
C PHE A 80 -1.90 -3.34 -3.02
N MET A 81 -1.03 -4.13 -3.63
CA MET A 81 -0.63 -3.99 -5.02
C MET A 81 -1.24 -5.14 -5.81
N ILE A 82 -1.97 -4.84 -6.89
CA ILE A 82 -2.57 -5.86 -7.76
C ILE A 82 -1.45 -6.60 -8.51
N ASP A 83 -1.35 -7.91 -8.31
CA ASP A 83 -0.33 -8.75 -8.94
C ASP A 83 -0.94 -10.06 -9.48
N THR A 84 -1.18 -10.09 -10.79
CA THR A 84 -1.71 -11.28 -11.48
C THR A 84 -0.70 -12.42 -11.58
N GLY A 85 0.60 -12.16 -11.33
CA GLY A 85 1.65 -13.18 -11.30
C GLY A 85 1.73 -13.94 -9.98
N ALA A 86 1.16 -13.40 -8.90
CA ALA A 86 1.14 -14.06 -7.60
C ALA A 86 0.00 -15.08 -7.50
N SER A 87 0.29 -16.31 -7.08
CA SER A 87 -0.73 -17.34 -6.89
C SER A 87 -1.64 -17.08 -5.68
N ASP A 88 -1.03 -16.65 -4.57
CA ASP A 88 -1.70 -16.35 -3.30
C ASP A 88 -1.56 -14.86 -2.97
N VAL A 89 -2.33 -14.35 -2.00
CA VAL A 89 -2.03 -13.05 -1.41
C VAL A 89 -0.68 -13.15 -0.69
N ALA A 90 0.35 -12.42 -1.14
CA ALA A 90 1.69 -12.51 -0.58
C ALA A 90 1.97 -11.34 0.37
N ILE A 91 2.16 -11.66 1.65
CA ILE A 91 2.25 -10.70 2.75
C ILE A 91 3.72 -10.65 3.22
N PRO A 92 4.37 -9.48 3.21
CA PRO A 92 5.67 -9.29 3.85
C PRO A 92 5.66 -9.74 5.33
N ALA A 93 6.76 -10.32 5.81
CA ALA A 93 6.80 -10.89 7.15
C ALA A 93 6.62 -9.87 8.29
N ASP A 94 7.06 -8.62 8.10
CA ASP A 94 6.85 -7.52 9.04
C ASP A 94 5.37 -7.11 9.11
N ILE A 95 4.67 -7.05 7.97
CA ILE A 95 3.23 -6.79 7.93
C ILE A 95 2.47 -7.93 8.59
N ALA A 96 2.82 -9.18 8.28
CA ALA A 96 2.19 -10.36 8.90
C ALA A 96 2.30 -10.34 10.42
N ALA A 97 3.47 -9.96 10.96
CA ALA A 97 3.67 -9.80 12.39
C ALA A 97 2.78 -8.68 12.99
N ARG A 98 2.68 -7.52 12.31
CA ARG A 98 1.78 -6.43 12.73
C ARG A 98 0.30 -6.83 12.70
N LEU A 99 -0.08 -7.72 11.79
CA LEU A 99 -1.44 -8.24 11.67
C LEU A 99 -1.72 -9.42 12.62
N GLY A 100 -0.69 -9.98 13.27
CA GLY A 100 -0.82 -11.17 14.11
C GLY A 100 -1.10 -12.45 13.33
N LEU A 101 -0.67 -12.52 12.07
CA LEU A 101 -0.87 -13.70 11.22
C LEU A 101 0.13 -14.80 11.54
N GLU A 102 -0.37 -16.02 11.68
CA GLU A 102 0.45 -17.18 11.99
C GLU A 102 1.08 -17.79 10.73
N ARG A 103 2.31 -18.28 10.87
CA ARG A 103 3.00 -19.04 9.84
C ARG A 103 2.56 -20.50 9.90
N GLY A 104 1.88 -20.95 8.86
CA GLY A 104 1.60 -22.36 8.63
C GLY A 104 2.74 -23.06 7.90
N ARG A 105 2.38 -24.05 7.09
CA ARG A 105 3.32 -24.89 6.33
C ARG A 105 4.20 -24.05 5.39
N ALA A 106 5.50 -24.35 5.37
CA ALA A 106 6.43 -23.78 4.40
C ALA A 106 6.14 -24.31 2.98
N VAL A 107 6.14 -23.42 2.00
CA VAL A 107 5.92 -23.70 0.58
C VAL A 107 6.94 -22.95 -0.25
N ARG A 108 7.43 -23.57 -1.31
CA ARG A 108 8.37 -22.96 -2.24
C ARG A 108 7.63 -22.37 -3.42
N TYR A 109 7.79 -21.07 -3.65
CA TYR A 109 7.23 -20.32 -4.76
C TYR A 109 8.31 -20.04 -5.79
N GLN A 110 7.95 -20.09 -7.08
CA GLN A 110 8.78 -19.58 -8.15
C GLN A 110 8.44 -18.11 -8.36
N THR A 111 9.43 -17.24 -8.24
CA THR A 111 9.30 -15.79 -8.41
C THR A 111 10.20 -15.31 -9.53
N ALA A 112 10.10 -14.03 -9.90
CA ALA A 112 11.01 -13.40 -10.86
C ALA A 112 12.48 -13.47 -10.42
N ASN A 113 12.74 -13.47 -9.11
CA ASN A 113 14.09 -13.55 -8.53
C ASN A 113 14.51 -15.00 -8.22
N GLY A 114 13.83 -15.99 -8.80
CA GLY A 114 14.05 -17.41 -8.53
C GLY A 114 13.14 -17.96 -7.43
N PHE A 115 13.55 -19.06 -6.81
CA PHE A 115 12.74 -19.71 -5.79
C PHE A 115 12.78 -18.95 -4.46
N ALA A 116 11.60 -18.72 -3.87
CA ALA A 116 11.45 -18.14 -2.54
C ALA A 116 10.65 -19.08 -1.65
N THR A 117 11.00 -19.14 -0.36
CA THR A 117 10.20 -19.87 0.63
C THR A 117 9.20 -18.92 1.26
N GLY A 118 7.91 -19.25 1.15
CA GLY A 118 6.82 -18.61 1.87
C GLY A 118 6.18 -19.56 2.88
N TYR A 119 5.34 -19.04 3.76
CA TYR A 119 4.60 -19.81 4.76
C TYR A 119 3.11 -19.59 4.56
N LEU A 120 2.33 -20.65 4.40
CA LEU A 120 0.89 -20.51 4.21
C LEU A 120 0.23 -19.85 5.41
N THR A 121 -0.78 -19.03 5.16
CA THR A 121 -1.65 -18.46 6.19
C THR A 121 -3.06 -18.28 5.62
N ARG A 122 -4.02 -17.90 6.46
CA ARG A 122 -5.39 -17.59 6.04
C ARG A 122 -5.81 -16.24 6.58
N LEU A 123 -6.57 -15.52 5.78
CA LEU A 123 -7.19 -14.26 6.15
C LEU A 123 -8.69 -14.51 6.29
N ASP A 124 -9.27 -14.08 7.40
CA ASP A 124 -10.71 -14.22 7.65
C ASP A 124 -11.48 -13.33 6.68
N GLU A 125 -10.98 -12.11 6.50
CA GLU A 125 -11.55 -11.09 5.65
C GLU A 125 -10.47 -10.22 4.99
N LEU A 126 -10.64 -9.98 3.70
CA LEU A 126 -9.91 -8.98 2.93
C LEU A 126 -10.92 -8.02 2.32
N ALA A 127 -10.74 -6.72 2.54
CA ALA A 127 -11.63 -5.68 2.05
C ALA A 127 -10.88 -4.62 1.25
N ILE A 128 -11.49 -4.14 0.17
CA ILE A 128 -11.06 -2.97 -0.60
C ILE A 128 -12.33 -2.17 -0.85
N GLY A 129 -12.49 -0.99 -0.24
CA GLY A 129 -13.80 -0.32 -0.26
C GLY A 129 -14.92 -1.25 0.21
N ASP A 130 -16.00 -1.34 -0.56
CA ASP A 130 -17.14 -2.22 -0.26
C ASP A 130 -16.98 -3.64 -0.82
N LEU A 131 -15.83 -3.96 -1.45
CA LEU A 131 -15.53 -5.30 -1.94
C LEU A 131 -14.91 -6.13 -0.83
N VAL A 132 -15.65 -7.15 -0.38
CA VAL A 132 -15.24 -8.01 0.72
C VAL A 132 -15.08 -9.45 0.25
N VAL A 133 -13.91 -10.04 0.52
CA VAL A 133 -13.59 -11.43 0.23
C VAL A 133 -13.22 -12.15 1.52
N ARG A 134 -13.95 -13.22 1.83
CA ARG A 134 -13.74 -14.04 3.03
C ARG A 134 -12.99 -15.34 2.72
N ASP A 135 -12.37 -15.90 3.75
CA ASP A 135 -11.57 -17.13 3.67
C ASP A 135 -10.58 -17.08 2.50
N VAL A 136 -9.62 -16.16 2.65
CA VAL A 136 -8.59 -15.91 1.64
C VAL A 136 -7.34 -16.71 1.97
N ARG A 137 -6.88 -17.49 1.00
CA ARG A 137 -5.58 -18.14 1.06
C ARG A 137 -4.49 -17.10 0.84
N ALA A 138 -3.53 -17.05 1.75
CA ALA A 138 -2.41 -16.14 1.69
C ALA A 138 -1.10 -16.86 2.02
N SER A 139 0.02 -16.17 1.82
CA SER A 139 1.34 -16.61 2.20
C SER A 139 2.13 -15.47 2.83
N ILE A 140 2.94 -15.80 3.83
CA ILE A 140 3.90 -14.90 4.46
C ILE A 140 5.24 -15.10 3.77
N ASN A 141 5.78 -14.05 3.15
CA ASN A 141 7.05 -14.08 2.44
C ASN A 141 8.13 -13.30 3.21
N PRO A 142 9.12 -13.97 3.84
CA PRO A 142 10.19 -13.30 4.59
C PRO A 142 11.20 -12.54 3.71
N THR A 143 11.28 -12.89 2.43
CA THR A 143 12.23 -12.28 1.48
C THR A 143 11.66 -11.07 0.76
N TYR A 144 10.33 -10.94 0.73
CA TYR A 144 9.65 -9.79 0.14
C TYR A 144 9.64 -8.63 1.13
N ARG A 145 10.37 -7.56 0.79
CA ARG A 145 10.48 -6.33 1.58
C ARG A 145 9.73 -5.22 0.86
N SER A 146 8.51 -4.98 1.30
CA SER A 146 7.61 -3.97 0.76
C SER A 146 6.65 -3.54 1.85
N GLU A 147 6.10 -2.35 1.72
CA GLU A 147 4.97 -1.90 2.54
C GLU A 147 3.61 -2.28 1.93
N ASP A 148 3.62 -2.86 0.72
CA ASP A 148 2.44 -3.35 0.02
C ASP A 148 2.33 -4.87 0.11
N ILE A 149 1.10 -5.35 0.17
CA ILE A 149 0.74 -6.76 0.06
C ILE A 149 0.41 -7.07 -1.40
N LEU A 150 0.96 -8.14 -1.96
CA LEU A 150 0.62 -8.56 -3.32
C LEU A 150 -0.75 -9.23 -3.32
N LEU A 151 -1.71 -8.64 -4.01
CA LEU A 151 -3.05 -9.21 -4.18
C LEU A 151 -3.03 -10.19 -5.36
N GLY A 152 -2.84 -11.47 -5.04
CA GLY A 152 -2.70 -12.54 -6.02
C GLY A 152 -4.01 -13.22 -6.45
N MET A 153 -3.86 -14.25 -7.28
CA MET A 153 -4.95 -14.99 -7.92
C MET A 153 -5.89 -15.71 -6.96
N SER A 154 -5.49 -16.01 -5.73
CA SER A 154 -6.38 -16.50 -4.65
C SER A 154 -7.59 -15.58 -4.39
N VAL A 155 -7.43 -14.27 -4.64
CA VAL A 155 -8.51 -13.27 -4.58
C VAL A 155 -8.93 -12.87 -6.00
N LEU A 156 -7.99 -12.53 -6.88
CA LEU A 156 -8.29 -11.96 -8.19
C LEU A 156 -9.17 -12.87 -9.06
N ARG A 157 -9.07 -14.20 -8.92
CA ARG A 157 -9.94 -15.14 -9.66
C ARG A 157 -11.43 -15.05 -9.32
N ARG A 158 -11.78 -14.39 -8.20
CA ARG A 158 -13.16 -14.18 -7.73
C ARG A 158 -13.71 -12.84 -8.22
N LEU A 159 -12.90 -12.08 -8.96
CA LEU A 159 -13.20 -10.75 -9.44
C LEU A 159 -13.15 -10.71 -10.96
N GLU A 160 -14.05 -9.94 -11.55
CA GLU A 160 -13.88 -9.46 -12.91
C GLU A 160 -12.95 -8.24 -12.89
N PHE A 161 -12.03 -8.20 -13.85
CA PHE A 161 -11.12 -7.07 -14.05
C PHE A 161 -11.28 -6.53 -15.47
N THR A 162 -11.52 -5.22 -15.58
CA THR A 162 -11.57 -4.50 -16.86
C THR A 162 -10.57 -3.35 -16.82
N GLN A 163 -9.55 -3.40 -17.66
CA GLN A 163 -8.61 -2.28 -17.79
C GLN A 163 -9.05 -1.34 -18.91
N ARG A 164 -9.13 -0.03 -18.61
CA ARG A 164 -9.42 1.04 -19.58
C ARG A 164 -8.43 2.18 -19.38
N GLY A 165 -7.45 2.28 -20.28
CA GLY A 165 -6.37 3.27 -20.17
C GLY A 165 -5.57 3.08 -18.88
N ASP A 166 -5.55 4.12 -18.05
CA ASP A 166 -4.91 4.17 -16.74
C ASP A 166 -5.79 3.65 -15.59
N ARG A 167 -7.00 3.16 -15.88
CA ARG A 167 -7.93 2.67 -14.87
C ARG A 167 -8.07 1.15 -14.91
N LEU A 168 -8.14 0.56 -13.72
CA LEU A 168 -8.54 -0.83 -13.50
C LEU A 168 -9.88 -0.82 -12.76
N ILE A 169 -10.87 -1.47 -13.38
CA ILE A 169 -12.20 -1.66 -12.81
C ILE A 169 -12.25 -3.07 -12.24
N LEU A 170 -12.61 -3.19 -10.96
CA LEU A 170 -12.78 -4.44 -10.24
C LEU A 170 -14.24 -4.62 -9.85
N ARG A 171 -14.80 -5.80 -10.12
CA ARG A 171 -16.16 -6.18 -9.73
C ARG A 171 -16.18 -7.61 -9.17
N PRO A 172 -16.98 -7.92 -8.15
CA PRO A 172 -17.21 -9.31 -7.75
C PRO A 172 -17.81 -10.12 -8.91
N LEU A 173 -17.34 -11.35 -9.11
CA LEU A 173 -18.02 -12.26 -10.02
C LEU A 173 -19.37 -12.70 -9.43
N PRO A 174 -20.41 -12.88 -10.26
CA PRO A 174 -21.64 -13.55 -9.85
C PRO A 174 -21.31 -14.93 -9.26
N ARG A 175 -21.97 -15.28 -8.15
CA ARG A 175 -21.83 -16.61 -7.53
C ARG A 175 -22.55 -17.69 -8.32
#